data_AF-A0A969Y039-F1
#
_entry.id   AF-A0A969Y039-F1
#
_cell.length_a   1.000
_cell.length_b   1.000
_cell.length_c   1.000
_cell.angle_alpha   90.00
_cell.angle_beta   90.00
_cell.angle_gamma   90.00
#
_symmetry.space_group_name_H-M   'P 1'
#
loop_
_entity.id
_entity.type
_entity.pdbx_description
1 polymer ?
#
loop_
_entity_poly.entity_id
_entity_poly.type
_entity_poly.pdbx_seq_one_letter_code
_entity_poly.pdbx_strand_id
1 'polypeptide(L)'
;RFNVVPFSSSVHAMFTDPLVAADAEHTARAAELVRQLQAGGGTNIAGALREALSRLPRESKRPAYVVFMTDGLPTAGETTETDKLVKLSTEANAAGARLMALGVGYDVNTRLLDLLSQTHRGLSEYVKPNESLEAKVSGLYAKIRNPIMTDIAVTLEGAGLNRLYPDQIGDLFDGGQIVLVGRYTAGGQFTLRITGTCQGEKRVFEYPVRLDARSDDAGRAYLPRVWAMRRVGWLMDQIALHGENDELTDELVALSKAYGIMTPYTSFLADETVDLGDKEALVVRGRHSVDRGLSAETGWRGQQNAAVRQELRYAARAPSGMYGPMPSTAPEGAGMYGPGNTVIGGLDLDAYESGQGQVVAGVRTIANQTMYRRGNQWFTPDLAEVKADDASANVVTVRQFDDRYFALIRRNNTAFNALLASQQAGEELLVKLEGQVYRILPAE
;
A
#
# COMPACT_ATOMS: atom_id res chain seq x y z
N ARG A 1 -17.24 -14.34 -23.56
CA ARG A 1 -17.60 -15.71 -23.11
C ARG A 1 -17.55 -15.70 -21.60
N PHE A 2 -18.41 -16.44 -20.93
CA PHE A 2 -18.50 -16.43 -19.47
C PHE A 2 -19.09 -17.73 -18.94
N ASN A 3 -18.98 -17.92 -17.63
CA ASN A 3 -19.76 -18.88 -16.85
C ASN A 3 -19.92 -18.29 -15.43
N VAL A 4 -20.88 -18.78 -14.67
CA VAL A 4 -21.14 -18.35 -13.29
C VAL A 4 -21.13 -19.59 -12.42
N VAL A 5 -20.36 -19.55 -11.34
CA VAL A 5 -20.22 -20.66 -10.40
C VAL A 5 -20.73 -20.21 -9.03
N PRO A 6 -22.04 -20.36 -8.75
CA PRO A 6 -22.54 -20.21 -7.39
C PRO A 6 -21.94 -21.30 -6.50
N PHE A 7 -21.65 -20.95 -5.26
CA PHE A 7 -21.10 -21.87 -4.28
C PHE A 7 -21.70 -21.67 -2.90
N SER A 8 -21.88 -22.78 -2.20
CA SER A 8 -22.13 -22.85 -0.77
C SER A 8 -21.37 -24.07 -0.22
N SER A 9 -22.01 -25.01 0.49
CA SER A 9 -21.43 -26.34 0.72
C SER A 9 -21.21 -27.10 -0.60
N SER A 10 -22.10 -26.86 -1.57
CA SER A 10 -22.06 -27.45 -2.91
C SER A 10 -21.59 -26.42 -3.93
N VAL A 11 -20.95 -26.89 -5.01
CA VAL A 11 -20.36 -26.05 -6.04
C VAL A 11 -20.77 -26.58 -7.40
N HIS A 12 -21.53 -25.80 -8.17
CA HIS A 12 -22.01 -26.21 -9.48
C HIS A 12 -22.00 -25.02 -10.43
N ALA A 13 -21.33 -25.15 -11.57
CA ALA A 13 -21.39 -24.16 -12.64
C ALA A 13 -22.82 -24.11 -13.24
N MET A 14 -23.29 -22.89 -13.56
CA MET A 14 -24.61 -22.69 -14.16
C MET A 14 -24.73 -23.28 -15.56
N PHE A 15 -23.60 -23.38 -16.28
CA PHE A 15 -23.53 -23.97 -17.62
C PHE A 15 -22.62 -25.20 -17.62
N THR A 16 -23.03 -26.24 -18.35
CA THR A 16 -22.25 -27.46 -18.56
C THR A 16 -20.97 -27.17 -19.33
N ASP A 17 -21.06 -26.36 -20.37
CA ASP A 17 -19.89 -25.91 -21.13
C ASP A 17 -18.99 -25.04 -20.25
N PRO A 18 -17.66 -25.13 -20.40
CA PRO A 18 -16.76 -24.36 -19.55
C PRO A 18 -16.98 -22.86 -19.63
N LEU A 19 -17.22 -22.33 -20.84
CA LEU A 19 -17.58 -20.94 -21.08
C LEU A 19 -18.57 -20.84 -22.25
N VAL A 20 -19.70 -20.17 -22.04
CA VAL A 20 -20.72 -19.89 -23.07
C VAL A 20 -20.52 -18.52 -23.71
N ALA A 21 -21.18 -18.26 -24.83
CA ALA A 21 -21.19 -16.94 -25.46
C ALA A 21 -21.89 -15.89 -24.56
N ALA A 22 -21.49 -14.62 -24.68
CA ALA A 22 -22.08 -13.52 -23.93
C ALA A 22 -23.17 -12.83 -24.77
N ASP A 23 -24.11 -13.62 -25.29
CA ASP A 23 -25.26 -13.15 -26.07
C ASP A 23 -26.49 -12.92 -25.18
N ALA A 24 -27.56 -12.37 -25.76
CA ALA A 24 -28.78 -12.01 -25.05
C ALA A 24 -29.47 -13.22 -24.38
N GLU A 25 -29.38 -14.41 -24.99
CA GLU A 25 -30.00 -15.63 -24.48
C GLU A 25 -29.28 -16.14 -23.23
N HIS A 26 -27.96 -16.35 -23.33
CA HIS A 26 -27.16 -16.85 -22.21
C HIS A 26 -27.11 -15.86 -21.05
N THR A 27 -27.06 -14.55 -21.34
CA THR A 27 -27.06 -13.51 -20.30
C THR A 27 -28.40 -13.43 -19.57
N ALA A 28 -29.53 -13.49 -20.29
CA ALA A 28 -30.86 -13.53 -19.68
C ALA A 28 -31.05 -14.78 -18.82
N ARG A 29 -30.60 -15.94 -19.30
CA ARG A 29 -30.65 -17.20 -18.55
C ARG A 29 -29.80 -17.17 -17.28
N ALA A 30 -28.57 -16.65 -17.37
CA ALA A 30 -27.73 -16.49 -16.18
C ALA A 30 -28.34 -15.54 -15.16
N ALA A 31 -28.91 -14.41 -15.60
CA ALA A 31 -29.57 -13.45 -14.71
C ALA A 31 -30.78 -14.08 -13.98
N GLU A 32 -31.57 -14.90 -14.68
CA GLU A 32 -32.68 -15.61 -14.06
C GLU A 32 -32.20 -16.64 -13.02
N LEU A 33 -31.17 -17.42 -13.33
CA LEU A 33 -30.57 -18.36 -12.38
C LEU A 33 -30.02 -17.64 -11.14
N VAL A 34 -29.40 -16.47 -11.32
CA VAL A 34 -28.91 -15.63 -10.21
C VAL A 34 -30.06 -15.17 -9.31
N ARG A 35 -31.20 -14.74 -9.86
CA ARG A 35 -32.38 -14.33 -9.06
C ARG A 35 -32.96 -15.47 -8.23
N GLN A 36 -32.76 -16.71 -8.66
CA GLN A 36 -33.27 -17.90 -7.98
C GLN A 36 -32.29 -18.44 -6.92
N LEU A 37 -31.09 -17.86 -6.80
CA LEU A 37 -30.14 -18.26 -5.76
C LEU A 37 -30.71 -17.96 -4.38
N GLN A 38 -30.68 -18.98 -3.52
CA GLN A 38 -31.07 -18.86 -2.13
C GLN A 38 -29.83 -19.05 -1.25
N ALA A 39 -29.70 -18.20 -0.24
CA ALA A 39 -28.64 -18.34 0.76
C ALA A 39 -28.89 -19.61 1.60
N GLY A 40 -27.87 -20.44 1.77
CA GLY A 40 -27.93 -21.65 2.58
C GLY A 40 -26.72 -22.57 2.40
N GLY A 41 -26.42 -23.36 3.43
CA GLY A 41 -25.22 -24.20 3.50
C GLY A 41 -24.02 -23.46 4.11
N GLY A 42 -22.81 -24.01 3.91
CA GLY A 42 -21.54 -23.40 4.28
C GLY A 42 -20.89 -22.70 3.09
N THR A 43 -19.58 -22.47 3.18
CA THR A 43 -18.80 -21.68 2.21
C THR A 43 -17.62 -22.51 1.71
N ASN A 44 -17.76 -23.16 0.57
CA ASN A 44 -16.73 -24.03 -0.03
C ASN A 44 -15.85 -23.29 -1.04
N ILE A 45 -14.96 -22.43 -0.51
CA ILE A 45 -14.05 -21.62 -1.33
C ILE A 45 -13.13 -22.51 -2.18
N ALA A 46 -12.56 -23.57 -1.60
CA ALA A 46 -11.67 -24.49 -2.30
C ALA A 46 -12.34 -25.12 -3.54
N GLY A 47 -13.57 -25.60 -3.34
CA GLY A 47 -14.38 -26.18 -4.40
C GLY A 47 -14.72 -25.16 -5.49
N ALA A 48 -15.12 -23.95 -5.09
CA ALA A 48 -15.46 -22.86 -6.01
C ALA A 48 -14.28 -22.46 -6.89
N LEU A 49 -13.10 -22.26 -6.30
CA LEU A 49 -11.88 -21.93 -7.02
C LEU A 49 -11.47 -23.05 -7.97
N ARG A 50 -11.50 -24.31 -7.50
CA ARG A 50 -11.17 -25.46 -8.35
C ARG A 50 -12.12 -25.57 -9.54
N GLU A 51 -13.42 -25.44 -9.32
CA GLU A 51 -14.44 -25.51 -10.36
C GLU A 51 -14.27 -24.39 -11.40
N ALA A 52 -14.06 -23.15 -10.93
CA ALA A 52 -13.88 -22.00 -11.80
C ALA A 52 -12.57 -22.08 -12.61
N LEU A 53 -11.45 -22.41 -11.97
CA LEU A 53 -10.12 -22.36 -12.58
C LEU A 53 -9.85 -23.54 -13.52
N SER A 54 -10.23 -24.75 -13.11
CA SER A 54 -9.94 -25.97 -13.89
C SER A 54 -10.72 -26.06 -15.21
N ARG A 55 -11.85 -25.36 -15.30
CA ARG A 55 -12.67 -25.27 -16.51
C ARG A 55 -12.11 -24.33 -17.56
N LEU A 56 -11.22 -23.42 -17.19
CA LEU A 56 -10.73 -22.42 -18.14
C LEU A 56 -9.84 -23.06 -19.22
N PRO A 57 -9.97 -22.66 -20.49
CA PRO A 57 -9.19 -23.22 -21.58
C PRO A 57 -7.71 -22.85 -21.43
N ARG A 58 -6.82 -23.85 -21.47
CA ARG A 58 -5.36 -23.66 -21.33
C ARG A 58 -4.76 -22.80 -22.44
N GLU A 59 -5.24 -22.98 -23.66
CA GLU A 59 -4.76 -22.23 -24.83
C GLU A 59 -5.84 -21.25 -25.29
N SER A 60 -5.56 -19.97 -25.11
CA SER A 60 -6.46 -18.89 -25.51
C SER A 60 -5.64 -17.67 -25.92
N LYS A 61 -6.01 -17.07 -27.06
CA LYS A 61 -5.49 -15.74 -27.45
C LYS A 61 -5.98 -14.61 -26.54
N ARG A 62 -6.97 -14.90 -25.70
CA ARG A 62 -7.56 -13.95 -24.76
C ARG A 62 -7.18 -14.33 -23.32
N PRO A 63 -6.78 -13.34 -22.50
CA PRO A 63 -6.60 -13.57 -21.08
C PRO A 63 -7.89 -14.09 -20.44
N ALA A 64 -7.75 -15.00 -19.46
CA ALA A 64 -8.85 -15.47 -18.64
C ALA A 64 -8.85 -14.73 -17.29
N TYR A 65 -10.05 -14.40 -16.80
CA TYR A 65 -10.27 -13.74 -15.52
C TYR A 65 -11.32 -14.51 -14.74
N VAL A 66 -11.06 -14.70 -13.46
CA VAL A 66 -12.00 -15.18 -12.45
C VAL A 66 -12.28 -14.02 -11.52
N VAL A 67 -13.54 -13.59 -11.44
CA VAL A 67 -14.00 -12.67 -10.41
C VAL A 67 -14.57 -13.53 -9.29
N PHE A 68 -13.88 -13.56 -8.16
CA PHE A 68 -14.25 -14.33 -6.98
C PHE A 68 -14.86 -13.39 -5.95
N MET A 69 -16.05 -13.70 -5.45
CA MET A 69 -16.76 -12.87 -4.47
C MET A 69 -17.17 -13.74 -3.29
N THR A 70 -16.93 -13.25 -2.07
CA THR A 70 -17.34 -13.91 -0.83
C THR A 70 -17.66 -12.87 0.23
N ASP A 71 -18.63 -13.18 1.09
CA ASP A 71 -18.97 -12.43 2.30
C ASP A 71 -18.57 -13.16 3.59
N GLY A 72 -18.03 -14.37 3.46
CA GLY A 72 -17.76 -15.26 4.59
C GLY A 72 -16.41 -15.97 4.54
N LEU A 73 -16.04 -16.54 5.69
CA LEU A 73 -14.93 -17.47 5.87
C LEU A 73 -15.22 -18.83 5.23
N PRO A 74 -14.18 -19.60 4.82
CA PRO A 74 -14.38 -20.97 4.35
C PRO A 74 -14.91 -21.84 5.50
N THR A 75 -16.09 -22.44 5.32
CA THR A 75 -16.77 -23.28 6.32
C THR A 75 -17.17 -24.66 5.80
N ALA A 76 -16.92 -24.95 4.52
CA ALA A 76 -17.13 -26.26 3.91
C ALA A 76 -15.95 -26.63 3.00
N GLY A 77 -15.71 -27.92 2.80
CA GLY A 77 -14.55 -28.39 2.03
C GLY A 77 -13.25 -28.21 2.81
N GLU A 78 -12.22 -27.64 2.18
CA GLU A 78 -10.98 -27.26 2.87
C GLU A 78 -11.19 -25.92 3.59
N THR A 79 -11.00 -25.92 4.90
CA THR A 79 -11.30 -24.76 5.79
C THR A 79 -10.14 -24.40 6.70
N THR A 80 -9.08 -25.21 6.75
CA THR A 80 -8.10 -25.18 7.85
C THR A 80 -6.85 -24.37 7.56
N GLU A 81 -6.35 -24.34 6.32
CA GLU A 81 -5.09 -23.64 6.01
C GLU A 81 -5.17 -22.78 4.75
N THR A 82 -4.94 -21.47 4.92
CA THR A 82 -4.87 -20.48 3.84
C THR A 82 -3.87 -20.88 2.76
N ASP A 83 -2.67 -21.31 3.13
CA ASP A 83 -1.62 -21.69 2.16
C ASP A 83 -1.99 -22.93 1.35
N LYS A 84 -2.73 -23.86 1.96
CA LYS A 84 -3.26 -25.04 1.28
C LYS A 84 -4.34 -24.66 0.27
N LEU A 85 -5.26 -23.75 0.61
CA LEU A 85 -6.27 -23.22 -0.31
C LEU A 85 -5.62 -22.54 -1.53
N VAL A 86 -4.60 -21.72 -1.28
CA VAL A 86 -3.83 -21.05 -2.33
C VAL A 86 -3.13 -22.08 -3.22
N LYS A 87 -2.45 -23.07 -2.64
CA LYS A 87 -1.83 -24.16 -3.39
C LYS A 87 -2.83 -24.91 -4.27
N LEU A 88 -3.99 -25.29 -3.74
CA LEU A 88 -5.05 -25.96 -4.51
C LEU A 88 -5.55 -25.09 -5.67
N SER A 89 -5.66 -23.78 -5.47
CA SER A 89 -6.04 -22.85 -6.53
C SER A 89 -4.96 -22.77 -7.63
N THR A 90 -3.68 -22.79 -7.27
CA THR A 90 -2.54 -22.83 -8.22
C THR A 90 -2.53 -24.11 -9.04
N GLU A 91 -2.74 -25.27 -8.40
CA GLU A 91 -2.84 -26.57 -9.07
C GLU A 91 -4.02 -26.61 -10.06
N ALA A 92 -5.14 -25.95 -9.74
CA ALA A 92 -6.30 -25.86 -10.62
C ALA A 92 -6.11 -24.86 -11.78
N ASN A 93 -5.27 -23.84 -11.63
CA ASN A 93 -5.12 -22.74 -12.59
C ASN A 93 -4.18 -23.06 -13.77
N ALA A 94 -4.44 -24.14 -14.49
CA ALA A 94 -3.63 -24.52 -15.64
C ALA A 94 -3.72 -23.52 -16.82
N ALA A 95 -4.72 -22.64 -16.83
CA ALA A 95 -4.90 -21.62 -17.86
C ALA A 95 -4.15 -20.31 -17.56
N GLY A 96 -3.49 -20.19 -16.39
CA GLY A 96 -2.84 -18.95 -15.98
C GLY A 96 -3.82 -17.78 -15.83
N ALA A 97 -5.07 -18.07 -15.47
CA ALA A 97 -6.14 -17.11 -15.30
C ALA A 97 -5.81 -16.12 -14.18
N ARG A 98 -6.35 -14.89 -14.30
CA ARG A 98 -6.21 -13.88 -13.26
C ARG A 98 -7.34 -13.96 -12.27
N LEU A 99 -7.07 -13.79 -10.98
CA LEU A 99 -8.09 -13.84 -9.95
C LEU A 99 -8.29 -12.46 -9.33
N MET A 100 -9.48 -11.90 -9.50
CA MET A 100 -9.92 -10.67 -8.84
C MET A 100 -10.80 -11.06 -7.66
N ALA A 101 -10.35 -10.83 -6.43
CA ALA A 101 -11.10 -11.17 -5.23
C ALA A 101 -11.90 -9.95 -4.73
N LEU A 102 -13.17 -10.18 -4.36
CA LEU A 102 -14.04 -9.18 -3.77
C LEU A 102 -14.56 -9.71 -2.43
N GLY A 103 -14.08 -9.14 -1.33
CA GLY A 103 -14.56 -9.42 0.03
C GLY A 103 -15.68 -8.45 0.41
N VAL A 104 -16.83 -8.96 0.82
CA VAL A 104 -17.99 -8.14 1.21
C VAL A 104 -18.24 -8.27 2.70
N GLY A 105 -18.33 -7.15 3.40
CA GLY A 105 -18.47 -7.12 4.85
C GLY A 105 -17.16 -7.44 5.59
N TYR A 106 -17.29 -7.69 6.89
CA TYR A 106 -16.16 -7.88 7.78
C TYR A 106 -15.79 -9.36 8.01
N ASP A 107 -16.66 -10.29 7.62
CA ASP A 107 -16.51 -11.72 7.94
C ASP A 107 -15.73 -12.49 6.86
N VAL A 108 -14.77 -11.83 6.22
CA VAL A 108 -13.90 -12.40 5.18
C VAL A 108 -12.47 -12.59 5.68
N ASN A 109 -11.75 -13.58 5.13
CA ASN A 109 -10.32 -13.74 5.36
C ASN A 109 -9.53 -12.92 4.34
N THR A 110 -9.10 -11.72 4.74
CA THR A 110 -8.37 -10.78 3.89
C THR A 110 -7.02 -11.33 3.44
N ARG A 111 -6.29 -12.04 4.31
CA ARG A 111 -5.01 -12.67 3.94
C ARG A 111 -5.19 -13.71 2.84
N LEU A 112 -6.22 -14.55 2.93
CA LEU A 112 -6.55 -15.53 1.88
C LEU A 112 -6.87 -14.84 0.56
N LEU A 113 -7.73 -13.82 0.56
CA LEU A 113 -8.12 -13.11 -0.66
C LEU A 113 -6.94 -12.36 -1.31
N ASP A 114 -6.06 -11.79 -0.50
CA ASP A 114 -4.84 -11.14 -0.97
C ASP A 114 -3.83 -12.15 -1.53
N LEU A 115 -3.59 -13.28 -0.85
CA LEU A 115 -2.73 -14.36 -1.34
C LEU A 115 -3.24 -14.92 -2.66
N LEU A 116 -4.54 -15.18 -2.78
CA LEU A 116 -5.16 -15.66 -4.02
C LEU A 116 -4.95 -14.64 -5.15
N SER A 117 -5.23 -13.36 -4.89
CA SER A 117 -5.08 -12.31 -5.89
C SER A 117 -3.63 -12.15 -6.33
N GLN A 118 -2.67 -12.11 -5.40
CA GLN A 118 -1.24 -12.00 -5.73
C GLN A 118 -0.71 -13.24 -6.45
N THR A 119 -1.09 -14.44 -6.01
CA THR A 119 -0.65 -15.69 -6.65
C THR A 119 -1.12 -15.76 -8.10
N HIS A 120 -2.30 -15.24 -8.38
CA HIS A 120 -2.91 -15.27 -9.71
C HIS A 120 -2.84 -13.93 -10.45
N ARG A 121 -1.91 -13.03 -10.12
CA ARG A 121 -1.68 -11.76 -10.87
C ARG A 121 -2.94 -10.90 -11.02
N GLY A 122 -3.75 -10.84 -9.97
CA GLY A 122 -4.96 -10.04 -9.90
C GLY A 122 -4.98 -9.08 -8.71
N LEU A 123 -6.20 -8.71 -8.29
CA LEU A 123 -6.44 -7.64 -7.34
C LEU A 123 -7.50 -8.07 -6.32
N SER A 124 -7.32 -7.68 -5.06
CA SER A 124 -8.33 -7.75 -4.03
C SER A 124 -9.00 -6.39 -3.85
N GLU A 125 -10.32 -6.39 -3.69
CA GLU A 125 -11.10 -5.24 -3.24
C GLU A 125 -12.01 -5.67 -2.08
N TYR A 126 -12.23 -4.74 -1.14
CA TYR A 126 -13.06 -4.98 0.04
C TYR A 126 -14.17 -3.94 0.10
N VAL A 127 -15.39 -4.40 0.40
CA VAL A 127 -16.60 -3.57 0.47
C VAL A 127 -17.10 -3.58 1.91
N LYS A 128 -17.08 -2.43 2.57
CA LYS A 128 -17.64 -2.30 3.93
C LYS A 128 -19.17 -2.35 3.89
N PRO A 129 -19.85 -2.72 5.00
CA PRO A 129 -21.32 -2.80 5.04
C PRO A 129 -22.06 -1.50 4.65
N ASN A 130 -21.41 -0.33 4.79
CA ASN A 130 -21.96 0.97 4.44
C ASN A 130 -21.49 1.51 3.07
N GLU A 131 -20.69 0.74 2.32
CA GLU A 131 -20.21 1.11 0.99
C GLU A 131 -21.09 0.48 -0.10
N SER A 132 -21.18 1.14 -1.27
CA SER A 132 -21.90 0.56 -2.41
C SER A 132 -21.08 -0.56 -3.06
N LEU A 133 -21.61 -1.78 -2.98
CA LEU A 133 -21.09 -2.94 -3.70
C LEU A 133 -21.14 -2.71 -5.21
N GLU A 134 -22.22 -2.13 -5.73
CA GLU A 134 -22.42 -1.85 -7.15
C GLU A 134 -21.33 -0.93 -7.69
N ALA A 135 -20.95 0.10 -6.93
CA ALA A 135 -19.88 1.02 -7.32
C ALA A 135 -18.53 0.30 -7.41
N LYS A 136 -18.20 -0.57 -6.44
CA LYS A 136 -16.96 -1.35 -6.41
C LYS A 136 -16.90 -2.36 -7.55
N VAL A 137 -17.96 -3.15 -7.74
CA VAL A 137 -18.08 -4.12 -8.83
C VAL A 137 -17.99 -3.43 -10.20
N SER A 138 -18.69 -2.29 -10.37
CA SER A 138 -18.64 -1.51 -11.61
C SER A 138 -17.24 -0.95 -11.87
N GLY A 139 -16.57 -0.45 -10.83
CA GLY A 139 -15.19 0.01 -10.90
C GLY A 139 -14.22 -1.11 -11.29
N LEU A 140 -14.34 -2.28 -10.67
CA LEU A 140 -13.53 -3.46 -11.01
C LEU A 140 -13.78 -3.89 -12.46
N TYR A 141 -15.04 -3.97 -12.90
CA TYR A 141 -15.38 -4.34 -14.28
C TYR A 141 -14.84 -3.33 -15.28
N ALA A 142 -14.98 -2.02 -15.00
CA ALA A 142 -14.41 -0.96 -15.83
C ALA A 142 -12.89 -1.10 -15.96
N LYS A 143 -12.19 -1.49 -14.89
CA LYS A 143 -10.74 -1.75 -14.92
C LYS A 143 -10.39 -2.94 -15.80
N ILE A 144 -11.15 -4.05 -15.77
CA ILE A 144 -10.75 -5.31 -16.43
C ILE A 144 -11.34 -5.54 -17.83
N ARG A 145 -12.25 -4.67 -18.29
CA ARG A 145 -13.05 -4.89 -19.50
C ARG A 145 -12.23 -5.08 -20.78
N ASN A 146 -11.18 -4.29 -20.96
CA ASN A 146 -10.41 -4.23 -22.21
C ASN A 146 -8.89 -4.27 -21.93
N PRO A 147 -8.29 -5.45 -21.76
CA PRO A 147 -6.84 -5.58 -21.64
C PRO A 147 -6.17 -5.25 -22.98
N ILE A 148 -5.30 -4.25 -22.98
CA ILE A 148 -4.52 -3.80 -24.15
C ILE A 148 -3.19 -4.54 -24.24
N MET A 149 -2.55 -4.79 -23.09
CA MET A 149 -1.28 -5.51 -23.02
C MET A 149 -1.22 -6.33 -21.73
N THR A 150 -0.81 -7.59 -21.85
CA THR A 150 -0.69 -8.53 -20.74
C THR A 150 0.72 -9.06 -20.57
N ASP A 151 0.99 -9.73 -19.45
CA ASP A 151 2.29 -10.37 -19.18
C ASP A 151 3.45 -9.40 -19.34
N ILE A 152 3.25 -8.19 -18.80
CA ILE A 152 4.16 -7.07 -18.97
C ILE A 152 5.42 -7.32 -18.14
N ALA A 153 6.57 -7.16 -18.78
CA ALA A 153 7.86 -7.13 -18.11
C ALA A 153 8.63 -5.88 -18.56
N VAL A 154 9.41 -5.34 -17.63
CA VAL A 154 10.20 -4.12 -17.84
C VAL A 154 11.65 -4.39 -17.47
N THR A 155 12.57 -4.05 -18.37
CA THR A 155 14.00 -4.11 -18.13
C THR A 155 14.68 -2.80 -18.49
N LEU A 156 15.74 -2.49 -17.77
CA LEU A 156 16.60 -1.34 -18.02
C LEU A 156 18.06 -1.80 -17.87
N GLU A 157 18.60 -2.32 -18.96
CA GLU A 157 19.93 -2.95 -18.97
C GLU A 157 21.03 -1.93 -18.63
N GLY A 158 22.02 -2.34 -17.82
CA GLY A 158 23.16 -1.51 -17.42
C GLY A 158 22.90 -0.51 -16.28
N ALA A 159 21.64 -0.18 -15.97
CA ALA A 159 21.32 0.81 -14.91
C ALA A 159 21.39 0.25 -13.48
N GLY A 160 21.46 -1.07 -13.31
CA GLY A 160 21.39 -1.72 -12.01
C GLY A 160 20.02 -1.58 -11.33
N LEU A 161 18.94 -1.65 -12.11
CA LEU A 161 17.56 -1.53 -11.64
C LEU A 161 17.24 -2.61 -10.60
N ASN A 162 16.78 -2.21 -9.41
CA ASN A 162 16.37 -3.10 -8.33
C ASN A 162 15.20 -2.50 -7.52
N ARG A 163 14.56 -3.34 -6.69
CA ARG A 163 13.43 -2.95 -5.82
C ARG A 163 12.37 -2.15 -6.58
N LEU A 164 11.97 -2.68 -7.74
CA LEU A 164 10.95 -2.13 -8.63
C LEU A 164 9.57 -2.56 -8.13
N TYR A 165 8.66 -1.61 -7.99
CA TYR A 165 7.31 -1.83 -7.48
C TYR A 165 6.23 -1.31 -8.44
N PRO A 166 5.07 -2.00 -8.51
CA PRO A 166 4.82 -3.33 -7.94
C PRO A 166 5.76 -4.39 -8.55
N ASP A 167 6.11 -5.40 -7.75
CA ASP A 167 6.98 -6.51 -8.13
C ASP A 167 6.32 -7.44 -9.16
N GLN A 168 5.00 -7.61 -9.04
CA GLN A 168 4.16 -8.14 -10.09
C GLN A 168 3.52 -7.01 -10.89
N ILE A 169 3.93 -6.90 -12.16
CA ILE A 169 3.33 -5.95 -13.10
C ILE A 169 2.02 -6.55 -13.60
N GLY A 170 0.90 -5.88 -13.28
CA GLY A 170 -0.42 -6.27 -13.77
C GLY A 170 -0.59 -6.01 -15.28
N ASP A 171 -1.76 -6.37 -15.79
CA ASP A 171 -2.13 -6.03 -17.17
C ASP A 171 -2.36 -4.53 -17.33
N LEU A 172 -2.10 -4.03 -18.53
CA LEU A 172 -2.50 -2.69 -18.96
C LEU A 172 -3.86 -2.78 -19.65
N PHE A 173 -4.82 -2.02 -19.14
CA PHE A 173 -6.17 -1.93 -19.68
C PHE A 173 -6.41 -0.59 -20.38
N ASP A 174 -7.43 -0.55 -21.24
CA ASP A 174 -7.81 0.65 -21.99
C ASP A 174 -8.14 1.81 -21.04
N GLY A 175 -7.58 3.00 -21.32
CA GLY A 175 -7.64 4.16 -20.43
C GLY A 175 -6.87 4.02 -19.11
N GLY A 176 -6.20 2.89 -18.86
CA GLY A 176 -5.41 2.64 -17.67
C GLY A 176 -3.97 3.14 -17.77
N GLN A 177 -3.29 3.18 -16.61
CA GLN A 177 -1.87 3.50 -16.52
C GLN A 177 -1.20 2.54 -15.54
N ILE A 178 0.01 2.08 -15.90
CA ILE A 178 0.92 1.40 -14.98
C ILE A 178 1.99 2.39 -14.56
N VAL A 179 2.15 2.55 -13.24
CA VAL A 179 3.21 3.38 -12.64
C VAL A 179 4.15 2.45 -11.89
N LEU A 180 5.41 2.43 -12.34
CA LEU A 180 6.48 1.66 -11.71
C LEU A 180 7.44 2.62 -11.00
N VAL A 181 7.89 2.24 -9.80
CA VAL A 181 8.87 3.00 -9.03
C VAL A 181 9.94 2.05 -8.53
N GLY A 182 11.20 2.37 -8.78
CA GLY A 182 12.33 1.51 -8.42
C GLY A 182 13.59 2.31 -8.15
N ARG A 183 14.66 1.59 -7.78
CA ARG A 183 15.99 2.16 -7.55
C ARG A 183 16.94 1.69 -8.63
N TYR A 184 17.91 2.54 -8.96
CA TYR A 184 18.98 2.24 -9.90
C TYR A 184 20.32 2.68 -9.29
N THR A 185 21.42 2.14 -9.78
CA THR A 185 22.76 2.42 -9.25
C THR A 185 23.62 3.25 -10.19
N ALA A 186 23.35 3.23 -11.50
CA ALA A 186 24.11 3.98 -12.49
C ALA A 186 23.27 5.07 -13.17
N GLY A 187 23.84 6.28 -13.26
CA GLY A 187 23.33 7.35 -14.12
C GLY A 187 23.94 7.26 -15.52
N GLY A 188 23.27 7.82 -16.52
CA GLY A 188 23.70 7.76 -17.92
C GLY A 188 22.54 7.63 -18.90
N GLN A 189 22.86 7.23 -20.13
CA GLN A 189 21.89 6.86 -21.14
C GLN A 189 21.66 5.35 -21.11
N PHE A 190 20.40 4.94 -21.11
CA PHE A 190 19.99 3.54 -21.07
C PHE A 190 18.81 3.32 -22.02
N THR A 191 18.52 2.06 -22.32
CA THR A 191 17.35 1.65 -23.12
C THR A 191 16.34 0.96 -22.22
N LEU A 192 15.19 1.60 -22.02
CA LEU A 192 14.05 1.00 -21.36
C LEU A 192 13.37 0.04 -22.33
N ARG A 193 13.36 -1.25 -22.00
CA ARG A 193 12.67 -2.28 -22.79
C ARG A 193 11.41 -2.74 -22.04
N ILE A 194 10.28 -2.67 -22.73
CA ILE A 194 8.98 -3.14 -22.24
C ILE A 194 8.54 -4.28 -23.15
N THR A 195 8.26 -5.45 -22.57
CA THR A 195 7.76 -6.63 -23.29
C THR A 195 6.40 -7.04 -22.77
N GLY A 196 5.58 -7.65 -23.61
CA GLY A 196 4.30 -8.23 -23.19
C GLY A 196 3.51 -8.74 -24.38
N THR A 197 2.27 -9.13 -24.15
CA THR A 197 1.38 -9.72 -25.16
C THR A 197 0.24 -8.75 -25.49
N CYS A 198 0.14 -8.35 -26.75
CA CYS A 198 -0.95 -7.52 -27.27
C CYS A 198 -1.78 -8.36 -28.25
N GLN A 199 -3.09 -8.52 -27.99
CA GLN A 199 -3.99 -9.30 -28.85
C GLN A 199 -3.51 -10.73 -29.16
N GLY A 200 -2.77 -11.35 -28.23
CA GLY A 200 -2.21 -12.70 -28.39
C GLY A 200 -0.84 -12.76 -29.06
N GLU A 201 -0.25 -11.63 -29.43
CA GLU A 201 1.09 -11.55 -30.02
C GLU A 201 2.08 -10.91 -29.05
N LYS A 202 3.28 -11.48 -28.92
CA LYS A 202 4.35 -10.85 -28.15
C LYS A 202 4.85 -9.59 -28.86
N ARG A 203 4.96 -8.50 -28.12
CA ARG A 203 5.45 -7.19 -28.57
C ARG A 203 6.59 -6.73 -27.66
N VAL A 204 7.51 -5.97 -28.27
CA VAL A 204 8.65 -5.34 -27.59
C VAL A 204 8.66 -3.87 -27.96
N PHE A 205 8.79 -3.01 -26.94
CA PHE A 205 8.93 -1.57 -27.08
C PHE A 205 10.24 -1.13 -26.43
N GLU A 206 11.01 -0.31 -27.13
CA GLU A 206 12.30 0.18 -26.65
C GLU A 206 12.30 1.71 -26.68
N TYR A 207 12.70 2.33 -25.57
CA TYR A 207 12.74 3.78 -25.42
C TYR A 207 14.10 4.21 -24.86
N PRO A 208 14.78 5.19 -25.48
CA PRO A 208 15.97 5.78 -24.88
C PRO A 208 15.58 6.62 -23.66
N VAL A 209 16.27 6.41 -22.54
CA VAL A 209 16.06 7.16 -21.31
C VAL A 209 17.39 7.66 -20.75
N ARG A 210 17.37 8.84 -20.12
CA ARG A 210 18.52 9.39 -19.41
C ARG A 210 18.21 9.43 -17.92
N LEU A 211 19.04 8.77 -17.12
CA LEU A 211 18.97 8.79 -15.67
C LEU A 211 20.09 9.64 -15.08
N ASP A 212 19.75 10.50 -14.13
CA ASP A 212 20.74 11.31 -13.42
C ASP A 212 21.38 10.48 -12.31
N ALA A 213 22.70 10.56 -12.12
CA ALA A 213 23.38 9.84 -11.03
C ALA A 213 22.96 10.39 -9.65
N ARG A 214 22.73 11.70 -9.58
CA ARG A 214 22.16 12.42 -8.44
C ARG A 214 21.42 13.64 -8.95
N SER A 215 20.33 13.98 -8.29
CA SER A 215 19.53 15.16 -8.61
C SER A 215 19.21 15.89 -7.31
N ASP A 216 19.62 17.15 -7.21
CA ASP A 216 19.23 18.06 -6.11
C ASP A 216 17.98 18.89 -6.49
N ASP A 217 17.30 18.51 -7.58
CA ASP A 217 16.03 19.10 -8.02
C ASP A 217 14.92 18.88 -6.98
N ALA A 218 14.52 19.96 -6.32
CA ALA A 218 13.44 19.98 -5.34
C ALA A 218 12.09 19.50 -5.93
N GLY A 219 11.89 19.63 -7.25
CA GLY A 219 10.70 19.15 -7.94
C GLY A 219 10.62 17.62 -8.02
N ARG A 220 11.75 16.90 -7.93
CA ARG A 220 11.82 15.42 -7.96
C ARG A 220 11.94 14.80 -6.58
N ALA A 221 11.95 15.65 -5.58
CA ALA A 221 12.31 15.30 -4.23
C ALA A 221 11.23 14.38 -3.58
N TYR A 222 10.00 14.37 -4.10
CA TYR A 222 8.95 13.44 -3.66
C TYR A 222 9.19 11.97 -4.05
N LEU A 223 10.05 11.68 -5.04
CA LEU A 223 10.22 10.33 -5.60
C LEU A 223 10.72 9.29 -4.59
N PRO A 224 11.74 9.56 -3.75
CA PRO A 224 12.17 8.63 -2.71
C PRO A 224 11.06 8.26 -1.73
N ARG A 225 10.18 9.22 -1.38
CA ARG A 225 9.04 8.96 -0.50
C ARG A 225 8.00 8.07 -1.17
N VAL A 226 7.68 8.30 -2.45
CA VAL A 226 6.80 7.39 -3.22
C VAL A 226 7.39 5.98 -3.24
N TRP A 227 8.69 5.85 -3.52
CA TRP A 227 9.36 4.56 -3.49
C TRP A 227 9.27 3.89 -2.11
N ALA A 228 9.52 4.65 -1.04
CA ALA A 228 9.46 4.14 0.32
C ALA A 228 8.04 3.68 0.69
N MET A 229 6.98 4.41 0.31
CA MET A 229 5.60 3.97 0.51
C MET A 229 5.32 2.64 -0.20
N ARG A 230 5.78 2.48 -1.45
CA ARG A 230 5.63 1.23 -2.21
C ARG A 230 6.39 0.07 -1.55
N ARG A 231 7.61 0.31 -1.09
CA ARG A 231 8.44 -0.69 -0.39
C ARG A 231 7.80 -1.09 0.95
N VAL A 232 7.31 -0.13 1.73
CA VAL A 232 6.61 -0.38 3.00
C VAL A 232 5.34 -1.18 2.76
N GLY A 233 4.52 -0.81 1.77
CA GLY A 233 3.34 -1.60 1.40
C GLY A 233 3.68 -3.03 1.03
N TRP A 234 4.74 -3.23 0.24
CA TRP A 234 5.24 -4.57 -0.11
C TRP A 234 5.74 -5.34 1.12
N LEU A 235 6.49 -4.70 2.03
CA LEU A 235 6.97 -5.34 3.27
C LEU A 235 5.80 -5.77 4.16
N MET A 236 4.79 -4.91 4.31
CA MET A 236 3.57 -5.24 5.04
C MET A 236 2.83 -6.42 4.41
N ASP A 237 2.77 -6.48 3.07
CA ASP A 237 2.22 -7.65 2.38
C ASP A 237 3.04 -8.90 2.70
N GLN A 238 4.37 -8.86 2.58
CA GLN A 238 5.19 -10.05 2.90
C GLN A 238 4.97 -10.54 4.33
N ILE A 239 4.89 -9.64 5.30
CA ILE A 239 4.66 -10.00 6.71
C ILE A 239 3.24 -10.58 6.89
N ALA A 240 2.22 -9.96 6.31
CA ALA A 240 0.84 -10.44 6.43
C ALA A 240 0.66 -11.82 5.77
N LEU A 241 1.36 -12.08 4.66
CA LEU A 241 1.19 -13.28 3.86
C LEU A 241 2.00 -14.47 4.40
N HIS A 242 3.24 -14.22 4.86
CA HIS A 242 4.21 -15.25 5.22
C HIS A 242 4.58 -15.27 6.71
N GLY A 243 4.02 -14.36 7.50
CA GLY A 243 4.34 -14.19 8.91
C GLY A 243 5.53 -13.23 9.12
N GLU A 244 5.80 -12.96 10.40
CA GLU A 244 6.84 -12.02 10.80
C GLU A 244 8.24 -12.55 10.56
N ASN A 245 9.12 -11.62 10.17
CA ASN A 245 10.55 -11.82 10.09
C ASN A 245 11.21 -10.52 10.58
N ASP A 246 12.15 -10.63 11.52
CA ASP A 246 12.84 -9.49 12.12
C ASP A 246 13.47 -8.58 11.04
N GLU A 247 14.04 -9.14 9.96
CA GLU A 247 14.63 -8.36 8.86
C GLU A 247 13.60 -7.50 8.10
N LEU A 248 12.41 -8.06 7.85
CA LEU A 248 11.33 -7.36 7.14
C LEU A 248 10.74 -6.25 8.03
N THR A 249 10.54 -6.57 9.31
CA THR A 249 10.01 -5.63 10.31
C THR A 249 10.99 -4.48 10.54
N ASP A 250 12.28 -4.77 10.67
CA ASP A 250 13.31 -3.75 10.86
C ASP A 250 13.43 -2.81 9.66
N GLU A 251 13.41 -3.34 8.42
CA GLU A 251 13.42 -2.51 7.22
C GLU A 251 12.15 -1.65 7.13
N LEU A 252 10.99 -2.21 7.46
CA LEU A 252 9.72 -1.49 7.46
C LEU A 252 9.78 -0.32 8.45
N VAL A 253 10.19 -0.58 9.70
CA VAL A 253 10.30 0.46 10.73
C VAL A 253 11.31 1.52 10.32
N ALA A 254 12.46 1.13 9.75
CA ALA A 254 13.49 2.07 9.30
C ALA A 254 12.97 2.99 8.18
N LEU A 255 12.30 2.45 7.17
CA LEU A 255 11.71 3.25 6.07
C LEU A 255 10.58 4.14 6.57
N SER A 256 9.70 3.61 7.42
CA SER A 256 8.61 4.37 8.02
C SER A 256 9.12 5.54 8.85
N LYS A 257 10.19 5.35 9.63
CA LYS A 257 10.89 6.42 10.35
C LYS A 257 11.51 7.45 9.41
N ALA A 258 12.30 6.99 8.44
CA ALA A 258 13.03 7.87 7.54
C ALA A 258 12.11 8.76 6.68
N TYR A 259 10.96 8.21 6.25
CA TYR A 259 10.04 8.87 5.33
C TYR A 259 8.72 9.31 5.95
N GLY A 260 8.55 9.16 7.26
CA GLY A 260 7.34 9.57 7.98
C GLY A 260 6.09 8.86 7.45
N ILE A 261 6.24 7.58 7.13
CA ILE A 261 5.15 6.74 6.65
C ILE A 261 4.53 6.11 7.88
N MET A 262 3.27 6.47 8.14
CA MET A 262 2.55 5.86 9.24
C MET A 262 2.11 4.46 8.82
N THR A 263 2.38 3.51 9.69
CA THR A 263 2.00 2.10 9.54
C THR A 263 1.53 1.60 10.89
N PRO A 264 0.83 0.45 10.96
CA PRO A 264 0.54 -0.19 12.24
C PRO A 264 1.79 -0.50 13.10
N TYR A 265 2.99 -0.55 12.50
CA TYR A 265 4.27 -0.74 13.20
C TYR A 265 4.88 0.56 13.74
N THR A 266 4.47 1.73 13.25
CA THR A 266 5.10 3.02 13.55
C THR A 266 4.17 4.04 14.20
N SER A 267 2.91 3.68 14.42
CA SER A 267 1.91 4.44 15.17
C SER A 267 2.40 4.98 16.51
N PHE A 268 3.16 4.17 17.26
CA PHE A 268 3.66 4.51 18.59
C PHE A 268 4.78 5.55 18.60
N LEU A 269 5.41 5.82 17.46
CA LEU A 269 6.44 6.87 17.35
C LEU A 269 5.83 8.27 17.29
N ALA A 270 4.53 8.35 17.06
CA ALA A 270 3.80 9.60 16.93
C ALA A 270 3.07 9.98 18.22
N ASP A 271 2.86 9.04 19.14
CA ASP A 271 2.26 9.27 20.44
C ASP A 271 3.18 10.16 21.30
N GLU A 272 2.68 11.34 21.69
CA GLU A 272 3.43 12.33 22.48
C GLU A 272 3.74 11.85 23.91
N THR A 273 3.07 10.77 24.36
CA THR A 273 3.26 10.18 25.69
C THR A 273 4.35 9.11 25.73
N VAL A 274 4.93 8.75 24.58
CA VAL A 274 5.93 7.70 24.47
C VAL A 274 7.35 8.29 24.52
N ASP A 275 8.18 7.79 25.42
CA ASP A 275 9.61 8.11 25.42
C ASP A 275 10.31 7.43 24.25
N LEU A 276 10.63 8.22 23.21
CA LEU A 276 11.31 7.75 22.02
C LEU A 276 12.75 7.27 22.26
N GLY A 277 13.32 7.56 23.44
CA GLY A 277 14.62 7.07 23.89
C GLY A 277 14.59 5.66 24.50
N ASP A 278 13.41 5.16 24.89
CA ASP A 278 13.24 3.82 25.49
C ASP A 278 12.99 2.77 24.40
N LYS A 279 14.09 2.34 23.77
CA LYS A 279 14.06 1.35 22.68
C LYS A 279 13.42 0.03 23.10
N GLU A 280 13.60 -0.40 24.34
CA GLU A 280 13.14 -1.70 24.82
C GLU A 280 11.61 -1.68 25.02
N ALA A 281 11.08 -0.62 25.64
CA ALA A 281 9.63 -0.42 25.75
C ALA A 281 8.95 -0.25 24.39
N LEU A 282 9.58 0.47 23.46
CA LEU A 282 9.09 0.64 22.08
C LEU A 282 9.04 -0.68 21.31
N VAL A 283 10.07 -1.51 21.43
CA VAL A 283 10.14 -2.82 20.74
C VAL A 283 9.12 -3.80 21.33
N VAL A 284 8.99 -3.88 22.66
CA VAL A 284 8.01 -4.76 23.31
C VAL A 284 6.58 -4.34 22.99
N ARG A 285 6.28 -3.04 23.03
CA ARG A 285 4.96 -2.50 22.70
C ARG A 285 4.65 -2.63 21.20
N GLY A 286 5.66 -2.48 20.34
CA GLY A 286 5.59 -2.79 18.91
C GLY A 286 5.24 -4.26 18.66
N ARG A 287 5.94 -5.20 19.29
CA ARG A 287 5.64 -6.64 19.16
C ARG A 287 4.22 -7.00 19.61
N HIS A 288 3.77 -6.46 20.75
CA HIS A 288 2.41 -6.69 21.26
C HIS A 288 1.28 -6.09 20.40
N SER A 289 1.59 -5.12 19.54
CA SER A 289 0.63 -4.53 18.61
C SER A 289 0.63 -5.25 17.26
N VAL A 290 1.75 -5.84 16.85
CA VAL A 290 1.79 -6.78 15.74
C VAL A 290 0.96 -8.03 16.07
N ASP A 291 1.17 -8.61 17.26
CA ASP A 291 0.41 -9.77 17.75
C ASP A 291 -1.11 -9.55 17.78
N ARG A 292 -1.57 -8.32 18.06
CA ARG A 292 -3.00 -8.00 18.26
C ARG A 292 -3.66 -7.25 17.11
N GLY A 293 -2.88 -6.59 16.26
CA GLY A 293 -3.36 -5.66 15.24
C GLY A 293 -3.13 -6.13 13.82
N LEU A 294 -1.96 -6.70 13.51
CA LEU A 294 -1.53 -7.06 12.14
C LEU A 294 -1.82 -8.52 11.79
N SER A 295 -1.89 -9.40 12.80
CA SER A 295 -2.34 -10.80 12.69
C SER A 295 -3.85 -10.93 12.42
N ALA A 296 -4.61 -9.85 12.54
CA ALA A 296 -6.04 -9.85 12.27
C ALA A 296 -6.29 -10.05 10.76
N GLU A 297 -6.54 -11.28 10.36
CA GLU A 297 -6.90 -11.62 8.96
C GLU A 297 -8.38 -11.33 8.65
N THR A 298 -9.20 -11.16 9.68
CA THR A 298 -10.67 -11.05 9.60
C THR A 298 -11.19 -9.83 10.37
N GLY A 299 -12.48 -9.55 10.23
CA GLY A 299 -13.14 -8.46 10.92
C GLY A 299 -12.77 -7.08 10.37
N TRP A 300 -13.24 -6.05 11.07
CA TRP A 300 -12.93 -4.65 10.73
C TRP A 300 -11.42 -4.35 10.70
N ARG A 301 -10.66 -4.96 11.62
CA ARG A 301 -9.19 -4.81 11.70
C ARG A 301 -8.49 -5.37 10.47
N GLY A 302 -8.82 -6.58 10.03
CA GLY A 302 -8.22 -7.17 8.82
C GLY A 302 -8.51 -6.37 7.57
N GLN A 303 -9.74 -5.88 7.42
CA GLN A 303 -10.11 -5.05 6.27
C GLN A 303 -9.39 -3.69 6.26
N GLN A 304 -9.21 -3.05 7.42
CA GLN A 304 -8.47 -1.79 7.49
C GLN A 304 -6.98 -1.98 7.18
N ASN A 305 -6.36 -3.04 7.69
CA ASN A 305 -4.97 -3.37 7.35
C ASN A 305 -4.81 -3.64 5.86
N ALA A 306 -5.75 -4.36 5.25
CA ALA A 306 -5.75 -4.59 3.80
C ALA A 306 -5.88 -3.27 3.01
N ALA A 307 -6.73 -2.35 3.46
CA ALA A 307 -6.88 -1.03 2.84
C ALA A 307 -5.58 -0.19 2.90
N VAL A 308 -4.93 -0.12 4.08
CA VAL A 308 -3.65 0.60 4.24
C VAL A 308 -2.57 -0.01 3.35
N ARG A 309 -2.47 -1.34 3.31
CA ARG A 309 -1.53 -2.05 2.41
C ARG A 309 -1.79 -1.71 0.95
N GLN A 310 -3.06 -1.71 0.52
CA GLN A 310 -3.44 -1.36 -0.85
C GLN A 310 -3.08 0.09 -1.20
N GLU A 311 -3.35 1.06 -0.33
CA GLU A 311 -2.98 2.47 -0.53
C GLU A 311 -1.46 2.64 -0.71
N LEU A 312 -0.67 2.00 0.17
CA LEU A 312 0.79 2.07 0.12
C LEU A 312 1.35 1.36 -1.12
N ARG A 313 0.80 0.19 -1.47
CA ARG A 313 1.17 -0.59 -2.65
C ARG A 313 0.92 0.15 -3.96
N TYR A 314 -0.12 0.97 -4.03
CA TYR A 314 -0.52 1.72 -5.24
C TYR A 314 -0.29 3.22 -5.18
N ALA A 315 0.43 3.73 -4.18
CA ALA A 315 0.75 5.14 -4.00
C ALA A 315 1.39 5.77 -5.26
N ALA A 316 0.63 6.53 -6.03
CA ALA A 316 1.12 7.19 -7.26
C ALA A 316 1.71 8.58 -6.98
N ARG A 317 1.43 9.15 -5.80
CA ARG A 317 1.96 10.43 -5.31
C ARG A 317 2.32 10.26 -3.85
N ALA A 318 3.39 10.91 -3.40
CA ALA A 318 3.57 11.14 -1.97
C ALA A 318 2.43 12.09 -1.55
N PRO A 319 1.76 11.89 -0.42
CA PRO A 319 0.81 12.88 0.08
C PRO A 319 1.58 14.20 0.25
N SER A 320 1.37 15.10 -0.71
CA SER A 320 1.99 16.41 -0.76
C SER A 320 1.17 17.32 0.14
N GLY A 321 1.84 18.00 1.06
CA GLY A 321 1.27 19.14 1.76
C GLY A 321 0.62 20.11 0.77
N MET A 322 -0.68 20.36 1.00
CA MET A 322 -1.48 21.55 0.69
C MET A 322 -1.11 22.40 -0.55
N TYR A 323 -2.02 22.49 -1.53
CA TYR A 323 -2.55 23.75 -2.09
C TYR A 323 -3.73 23.43 -3.04
N GLY A 324 -4.96 23.73 -2.64
CA GLY A 324 -6.16 23.65 -3.49
C GLY A 324 -7.48 23.61 -2.69
N PRO A 325 -8.55 24.33 -3.10
CA PRO A 325 -9.81 24.36 -2.38
C PRO A 325 -10.61 23.05 -2.58
N MET A 326 -11.30 22.65 -1.52
CA MET A 326 -12.02 21.37 -1.35
C MET A 326 -13.22 21.20 -2.31
N PRO A 327 -13.55 19.96 -2.72
CA PRO A 327 -14.94 19.53 -2.89
C PRO A 327 -15.55 19.19 -1.51
N SER A 328 -16.72 19.73 -1.21
CA SER A 328 -17.38 19.73 0.10
C SER A 328 -18.06 18.42 0.52
N THR A 329 -17.58 17.26 0.10
CA THR A 329 -18.16 15.95 0.46
C THR A 329 -17.09 14.89 0.60
N ALA A 330 -16.42 14.84 1.75
CA ALA A 330 -15.63 13.68 2.16
C ALA A 330 -16.50 12.82 3.11
N PRO A 331 -16.65 11.50 2.89
CA PRO A 331 -17.45 10.64 3.76
C PRO A 331 -16.78 10.47 5.13
N GLU A 332 -17.57 10.39 6.19
CA GLU A 332 -17.12 9.96 7.52
C GLU A 332 -16.55 8.53 7.44
N GLY A 333 -15.25 8.42 7.68
CA GLY A 333 -14.46 7.21 7.49
C GLY A 333 -13.04 7.59 7.08
N ALA A 334 -12.35 8.32 7.96
CA ALA A 334 -11.05 8.92 7.66
C ALA A 334 -10.02 7.85 7.26
N GLY A 335 -9.48 7.96 6.04
CA GLY A 335 -8.21 7.36 5.70
C GLY A 335 -7.09 7.95 6.59
N MET A 336 -5.95 7.26 6.63
CA MET A 336 -4.81 7.58 7.50
C MET A 336 -4.24 8.99 7.30
N TYR A 337 -4.60 9.64 6.21
CA TYR A 337 -4.15 10.97 5.80
C TYR A 337 -5.35 11.90 5.66
N GLY A 338 -5.50 12.83 6.60
CA GLY A 338 -6.51 13.88 6.56
C GLY A 338 -6.03 15.13 5.85
N PRO A 339 -6.90 16.14 5.69
CA PRO A 339 -6.52 17.43 5.14
C PRO A 339 -5.55 18.18 6.08
N GLY A 340 -4.58 18.89 5.50
CA GLY A 340 -3.77 19.91 6.19
C GLY A 340 -2.56 19.42 6.99
N ASN A 341 -1.75 18.51 6.44
CA ASN A 341 -0.60 17.91 7.17
C ASN A 341 -1.02 17.08 8.41
N THR A 342 -2.32 16.91 8.64
CA THR A 342 -2.86 16.06 9.69
C THR A 342 -2.84 14.61 9.25
N VAL A 343 -1.92 13.84 9.80
CA VAL A 343 -1.99 12.37 9.75
C VAL A 343 -3.12 11.96 10.69
N ILE A 344 -4.26 11.56 10.14
CA ILE A 344 -5.38 11.02 10.93
C ILE A 344 -5.10 9.54 11.14
N GLY A 345 -4.16 9.24 12.03
CA GLY A 345 -4.01 7.90 12.59
C GLY A 345 -4.88 7.82 13.83
N GLY A 346 -5.98 7.04 13.80
CA GLY A 346 -6.70 6.70 15.03
C GLY A 346 -5.78 5.88 15.91
N LEU A 347 -5.10 6.51 16.88
CA LEU A 347 -3.97 5.89 17.59
C LEU A 347 -3.92 6.28 19.07
N ASP A 348 -5.08 6.19 19.72
CA ASP A 348 -5.13 5.65 21.07
C ASP A 348 -5.89 4.32 20.94
N LEU A 349 -5.45 3.27 21.62
CA LEU A 349 -6.07 1.93 21.53
C LEU A 349 -7.57 2.03 21.87
N ASP A 350 -7.91 2.86 22.85
CA ASP A 350 -9.29 3.10 23.29
C ASP A 350 -10.08 3.96 22.31
N ALA A 351 -9.42 4.92 21.65
CA ALA A 351 -10.02 5.79 20.64
C ALA A 351 -10.23 5.05 19.29
N TYR A 352 -9.33 4.11 18.96
CA TYR A 352 -9.41 3.19 17.83
C TYR A 352 -10.51 2.12 18.03
N GLU A 353 -10.71 1.63 19.25
CA GLU A 353 -11.80 0.69 19.59
C GLU A 353 -13.17 1.37 19.69
N SER A 354 -13.22 2.68 19.99
CA SER A 354 -14.46 3.47 20.07
C SER A 354 -14.83 4.24 18.80
N GLY A 355 -13.99 4.20 17.76
CA GLY A 355 -14.23 4.91 16.50
C GLY A 355 -14.00 6.43 16.55
N GLN A 356 -13.37 6.94 17.60
CA GLN A 356 -13.00 8.34 17.72
C GLN A 356 -11.52 8.53 17.31
N GLY A 357 -11.26 9.12 16.15
CA GLY A 357 -9.88 9.42 15.76
C GLY A 357 -9.28 10.53 16.62
N GLN A 358 -8.13 10.29 17.25
CA GLN A 358 -7.29 11.37 17.81
C GLN A 358 -6.36 11.92 16.72
N VAL A 359 -6.26 13.25 16.65
CA VAL A 359 -5.29 13.93 15.79
C VAL A 359 -3.94 13.92 16.48
N VAL A 360 -2.99 13.17 15.93
CA VAL A 360 -1.63 13.11 16.45
C VAL A 360 -0.78 14.19 15.78
N ALA A 361 -0.45 15.24 16.53
CA ALA A 361 0.35 16.38 16.07
C ALA A 361 1.89 16.14 16.17
N GLY A 362 2.32 14.89 16.36
CA GLY A 362 3.71 14.52 16.65
C GLY A 362 4.62 14.29 15.43
N VAL A 363 4.07 14.25 14.21
CA VAL A 363 4.84 14.02 12.98
C VAL A 363 4.46 15.05 11.92
N ARG A 364 5.44 15.71 11.30
CA ARG A 364 5.22 16.62 10.17
C ARG A 364 6.23 16.36 9.06
N THR A 365 5.81 16.54 7.82
CA THR A 365 6.70 16.51 6.66
C THR A 365 6.91 17.92 6.16
N ILE A 366 8.18 18.34 6.03
CA ILE A 366 8.56 19.66 5.53
C ILE A 366 9.52 19.47 4.37
N ALA A 367 9.13 20.00 3.21
CA ALA A 367 9.71 19.63 1.92
C ALA A 367 9.72 18.10 1.76
N ASN A 368 10.84 17.47 2.06
CA ASN A 368 11.06 16.02 2.00
C ASN A 368 11.46 15.37 3.31
N GLN A 369 11.72 16.17 4.34
CA GLN A 369 12.21 15.63 5.59
C GLN A 369 11.02 15.41 6.53
N THR A 370 11.02 14.23 7.11
CA THR A 370 10.12 13.90 8.20
C THR A 370 10.70 14.47 9.48
N MET A 371 9.84 15.12 10.26
CA MET A 371 10.17 15.62 11.57
C MET A 371 9.25 15.00 12.60
N TYR A 372 9.82 14.71 13.76
CA TYR A 372 9.15 14.16 14.93
C TYR A 372 9.18 15.18 16.06
N ARG A 373 8.15 15.18 16.90
CA ARG A 373 8.04 16.06 18.05
C ARG A 373 8.37 15.31 19.35
N ARG A 374 9.13 15.94 20.23
CA ARG A 374 9.34 15.51 21.62
C ARG A 374 9.19 16.73 22.53
N GLY A 375 8.09 16.77 23.27
CA GLY A 375 7.69 17.98 23.99
C GLY A 375 7.53 19.15 23.02
N ASN A 376 8.38 20.17 23.16
CA ASN A 376 8.35 21.36 22.31
C ASN A 376 9.45 21.40 21.24
N GLN A 377 10.21 20.32 21.09
CA GLN A 377 11.32 20.21 20.15
C GLN A 377 10.95 19.33 18.96
N TRP A 378 11.19 19.83 17.75
CA TRP A 378 11.08 19.08 16.51
C TRP A 378 12.45 18.59 16.05
N PHE A 379 12.57 17.33 15.65
CA PHE A 379 13.84 16.75 15.23
C PHE A 379 13.70 15.80 14.03
N THR A 380 14.77 15.63 13.27
CA THR A 380 14.84 14.65 12.16
C THR A 380 15.12 13.24 12.70
N PRO A 381 14.65 12.16 12.05
CA PRO A 381 14.75 10.79 12.58
C PRO A 381 16.17 10.32 12.91
N ASP A 382 17.20 10.85 12.24
CA ASP A 382 18.62 10.56 12.54
C ASP A 382 19.11 11.17 13.87
N LEU A 383 18.32 12.04 14.49
CA LEU A 383 18.60 12.70 15.76
C LEU A 383 17.69 12.21 16.89
N ALA A 384 16.97 11.10 16.69
CA ALA A 384 16.07 10.56 17.69
C ALA A 384 16.76 10.23 19.03
N GLU A 385 18.02 9.83 18.99
CA GLU A 385 18.82 9.47 20.18
C GLU A 385 19.61 10.64 20.75
N VAL A 386 19.72 11.75 20.02
CA VAL A 386 20.49 12.91 20.43
C VAL A 386 19.67 13.73 21.42
N LYS A 387 20.15 13.84 22.65
CA LYS A 387 19.56 14.75 23.63
C LYS A 387 20.09 16.16 23.43
N ALA A 388 19.29 17.16 23.83
CA ALA A 388 19.61 18.57 23.63
C ALA A 388 20.87 19.04 24.38
N ASP A 389 21.32 18.27 25.37
CA ASP A 389 22.48 18.44 26.23
C ASP A 389 23.59 17.40 25.96
N ASP A 390 23.47 16.61 24.89
CA ASP A 390 24.42 15.57 24.56
C ASP A 390 25.76 16.16 24.08
N ALA A 391 26.74 16.18 24.99
CA ALA A 391 28.10 16.67 24.72
C ALA A 391 28.83 15.86 23.64
N SER A 392 28.40 14.62 23.34
CA SER A 392 29.00 13.77 22.31
C SER A 392 28.55 14.12 20.89
N ALA A 393 27.43 14.84 20.74
CA ALA A 393 26.85 15.19 19.45
C ALA A 393 27.34 16.54 18.89
N ASN A 394 28.26 17.24 19.57
CA ASN A 394 28.79 18.56 19.20
C ASN A 394 27.69 19.56 18.82
N VAL A 395 26.59 19.62 19.56
CA VAL A 395 25.40 20.41 19.18
C VAL A 395 25.72 21.92 19.15
N VAL A 396 25.48 22.56 18.01
CA VAL A 396 25.65 24.02 17.84
C VAL A 396 24.31 24.71 18.05
N THR A 397 24.23 25.54 19.08
CA THR A 397 23.02 26.31 19.39
C THR A 397 22.99 27.63 18.61
N VAL A 398 21.87 27.89 17.96
CA VAL A 398 21.56 29.09 17.18
C VAL A 398 20.19 29.59 17.62
N ARG A 399 19.95 30.91 17.62
CA ARG A 399 18.63 31.46 17.95
C ARG A 399 17.93 31.92 16.67
N GLN A 400 16.63 31.66 16.58
CA GLN A 400 15.83 32.12 15.44
C GLN A 400 15.97 33.64 15.27
N PHE A 401 16.21 34.07 14.03
CA PHE A 401 16.41 35.46 13.62
C PHE A 401 17.68 36.17 14.15
N ASP A 402 18.64 35.45 14.75
CA ASP A 402 19.97 36.01 15.03
C ASP A 402 20.87 36.02 13.77
N ASP A 403 22.03 36.68 13.85
CA ASP A 403 22.98 36.73 12.74
C ASP A 403 23.49 35.35 12.30
N ARG A 404 23.58 34.39 13.24
CA ARG A 404 24.03 33.02 12.97
C ARG A 404 22.95 32.23 12.23
N TYR A 405 21.67 32.49 12.50
CA TYR A 405 20.52 31.93 11.81
C TYR A 405 20.48 32.40 10.35
N PHE A 406 20.66 33.70 10.11
CA PHE A 406 20.74 34.20 8.73
C PHE A 406 22.01 33.75 8.00
N ALA A 407 23.13 33.56 8.71
CA ALA A 407 24.31 32.94 8.13
C ALA A 407 24.04 31.47 7.72
N LEU A 408 23.29 30.72 8.54
CA LEU A 408 22.88 29.35 8.25
C LEU A 408 21.98 29.30 7.01
N ILE A 409 20.98 30.18 6.90
CA ILE A 409 20.09 30.25 5.72
C ILE A 409 20.87 30.51 4.43
N ARG A 410 21.80 31.48 4.45
CA ARG A 410 22.57 31.88 3.26
C ARG A 410 23.51 30.78 2.75
N ARG A 411 24.01 29.94 3.65
CA ARG A 411 24.93 28.85 3.30
C ARG A 411 24.22 27.58 2.81
N ASN A 412 22.88 27.52 2.92
CA ASN A 412 22.15 26.27 2.78
C ASN A 412 21.20 26.21 1.57
N ASN A 413 20.68 25.02 1.30
CA ASN A 413 19.75 24.74 0.23
C ASN A 413 18.28 25.04 0.62
N THR A 414 17.43 25.10 -0.40
CA THR A 414 15.99 25.41 -0.26
C THR A 414 15.25 24.43 0.65
N ALA A 415 15.59 23.14 0.61
CA ALA A 415 14.92 22.12 1.42
C ALA A 415 15.18 22.31 2.91
N PHE A 416 16.42 22.63 3.30
CA PHE A 416 16.74 22.90 4.69
C PHE A 416 16.21 24.25 5.15
N ASN A 417 16.26 25.27 4.29
CA ASN A 417 15.68 26.57 4.61
C ASN A 417 14.17 26.47 4.87
N ALA A 418 13.47 25.55 4.19
CA ALA A 418 12.08 25.23 4.50
C ALA A 418 11.90 24.63 5.91
N LEU A 419 12.86 23.83 6.41
CA LEU A 419 12.82 23.30 7.78
C LEU A 419 12.98 24.41 8.81
N LEU A 420 13.97 25.30 8.62
CA LEU A 420 14.16 26.45 9.50
C LEU A 420 12.91 27.34 9.54
N ALA A 421 12.31 27.60 8.37
CA ALA A 421 11.09 28.41 8.26
C ALA A 421 9.84 27.74 8.83
N SER A 422 9.86 26.43 9.07
CA SER A 422 8.72 25.69 9.64
C SER A 422 8.56 25.84 11.15
N GLN A 423 9.59 26.34 11.84
CA GLN A 423 9.61 26.50 13.29
C GLN A 423 8.57 27.55 13.72
N GLN A 424 7.59 27.13 14.52
CA GLN A 424 6.56 28.02 15.08
C GLN A 424 7.02 28.68 16.39
N ALA A 425 6.24 29.64 16.87
CA ALA A 425 6.53 30.36 18.10
C ALA A 425 6.61 29.39 19.29
N GLY A 426 7.67 29.52 20.09
CA GLY A 426 7.95 28.65 21.22
C GLY A 426 8.61 27.33 20.84
N GLU A 427 8.52 26.83 19.61
CA GLU A 427 9.11 25.54 19.22
C GLU A 427 10.64 25.60 19.19
N GLU A 428 11.30 24.49 19.52
CA GLU A 428 12.72 24.28 19.23
C GLU A 428 12.89 23.36 18.01
N LEU A 429 13.99 23.50 17.29
CA LEU A 429 14.33 22.66 16.14
C LEU A 429 15.70 22.02 16.31
N LEU A 430 15.81 20.70 16.16
CA LEU A 430 17.07 19.96 16.15
C LEU A 430 17.26 19.33 14.76
N VAL A 431 18.25 19.80 14.01
CA VAL A 431 18.47 19.41 12.60
C VAL A 431 19.94 19.16 12.32
N LYS A 432 20.22 18.24 11.39
CA LYS A 432 21.58 17.93 10.95
C LYS A 432 21.86 18.52 9.58
N LEU A 433 22.96 19.25 9.44
CA LEU A 433 23.42 19.85 8.20
C LEU A 433 24.90 19.56 7.99
N GLU A 434 25.27 18.99 6.84
CA GLU A 434 26.67 18.69 6.49
C GLU A 434 27.43 17.91 7.58
N GLY A 435 26.72 17.07 8.35
CA GLY A 435 27.30 16.30 9.46
C GLY A 435 27.24 17.00 10.82
N GLN A 436 26.95 18.30 10.87
CA GLN A 436 26.85 19.11 12.09
C GLN A 436 25.40 19.17 12.61
N VAL A 437 25.21 18.93 13.90
CA VAL A 437 23.91 19.04 14.57
C VAL A 437 23.70 20.49 15.03
N TYR A 438 22.53 21.05 14.73
CA TYR A 438 22.12 22.40 15.13
C TYR A 438 20.87 22.34 15.99
N ARG A 439 20.88 23.06 17.12
CA ARG A 439 19.70 23.33 17.95
C ARG A 439 19.27 24.77 17.74
N ILE A 440 18.12 24.98 17.10
CA ILE A 440 17.55 26.29 16.86
C ILE A 440 16.54 26.60 17.97
N LEU A 441 16.86 27.60 18.78
CA LEU A 441 15.97 28.10 19.83
C LEU A 441 14.95 29.09 19.25
N PRO A 442 13.74 29.20 19.82
CA PRO A 442 12.77 30.19 19.39
C PRO A 442 13.29 31.63 19.59
N ALA A 443 12.69 32.55 18.84
CA ALA A 443 12.88 33.98 19.05
C ALA A 443 12.41 34.39 20.46
N GLU A 444 12.99 35.46 21.02
CA GLU A 444 12.60 36.03 22.32
C GLU A 444 11.24 36.75 22.29
#